data_AF-A0A9W7EF34-F1
#
_entry.id   AF-A0A9W7EF34-F1
#
_cell.length_a   1.000
_cell.length_b   1.000
_cell.length_c   1.000
_cell.angle_alpha   90.00
_cell.angle_beta   90.00
_cell.angle_gamma   90.00
#
_symmetry.space_group_name_H-M   'P 1'
#
loop_
_entity.id
_entity.type
_entity.pdbx_description
1 polymer ?
#
loop_
_entity_poly.entity_id
_entity_poly.type
_entity_poly.pdbx_seq_one_letter_code
_entity_poly.pdbx_strand_id
1 'polypeptide(L)'
;MSKTFLATFALISTASAFTFIAPPSVSNFCPRSRTSLPDASSVLPLFSTPDFNNVDNLETIDANDLEDCKKVDDAVWRRGDLDNMDSPLDAGWRQTCESMIQSTANGCGVEIGGVTWDFGKITIEVPSTASSDDQSLLAKQLNEVFENVKSDDPDVVDCLVKHSLEIRTPGSQNLIVTQQQFDAYKGFDVTISTVDPMKSNRILKGKLVGRDSMDVKITVNGRVVTVPVDFVKEVKLPSAKTEKGDPFN
;
A
#
# COMPACT_ATOMS: atom_id res chain seq x y z
N MET A 1 -53.50 -14.24 50.65
CA MET A 1 -53.80 -15.59 50.13
C MET A 1 -53.50 -15.59 48.63
N SER A 2 -52.84 -16.65 48.16
CA SER A 2 -52.53 -16.97 46.76
C SER A 2 -51.36 -16.22 46.10
N LYS A 3 -50.46 -16.86 45.35
CA LYS A 3 -50.12 -18.28 45.14
C LYS A 3 -48.77 -18.28 44.39
N THR A 4 -47.89 -19.17 44.83
CA THR A 4 -46.62 -19.58 44.22
C THR A 4 -46.83 -20.13 42.81
N PHE A 5 -45.93 -19.84 41.86
CA PHE A 5 -45.70 -20.73 40.71
C PHE A 5 -44.22 -20.71 40.29
N LEU A 6 -43.52 -21.77 40.68
CA LEU A 6 -42.23 -22.20 40.15
C LEU A 6 -42.49 -22.89 38.81
N ALA A 7 -41.77 -22.52 37.75
CA ALA A 7 -41.73 -23.28 36.50
C ALA A 7 -40.27 -23.49 36.09
N THR A 8 -39.75 -24.62 36.57
CA THR A 8 -38.55 -25.30 36.10
C THR A 8 -38.76 -25.74 34.65
N PHE A 9 -37.87 -25.38 33.72
CA PHE A 9 -37.85 -26.00 32.39
C PHE A 9 -36.48 -26.62 32.12
N ALA A 10 -36.55 -27.91 31.83
CA ALA A 10 -35.44 -28.82 31.68
C ALA A 10 -34.76 -28.69 30.30
N LEU A 11 -33.46 -28.96 30.32
CA LEU A 11 -32.57 -29.27 29.21
C LEU A 11 -33.17 -30.31 28.24
N ILE A 12 -33.11 -30.01 26.94
CA ILE A 12 -33.14 -31.04 25.89
C ILE A 12 -31.85 -30.92 25.09
N SER A 13 -30.99 -31.91 25.33
CA SER A 13 -29.83 -32.29 24.54
C SER A 13 -30.29 -32.98 23.27
N THR A 14 -29.86 -32.50 22.10
CA THR A 14 -29.91 -33.26 20.85
C THR A 14 -28.58 -33.11 20.12
N ALA A 15 -27.71 -34.10 20.34
CA ALA A 15 -26.55 -34.36 19.50
C ALA A 15 -27.03 -34.84 18.13
N SER A 16 -26.71 -34.09 17.08
CA SER A 16 -26.92 -34.53 15.70
C SER A 16 -25.57 -34.97 15.13
N ALA A 17 -25.43 -36.29 14.95
CA ALA A 17 -24.31 -36.93 14.30
C ALA A 17 -24.42 -36.68 12.79
N PHE A 18 -23.48 -35.90 12.24
CA PHE A 18 -23.33 -35.78 10.78
C PHE A 18 -22.36 -36.85 10.30
N THR A 19 -22.94 -37.79 9.55
CA THR A 19 -22.28 -38.90 8.88
C THR A 19 -21.30 -38.38 7.81
N PHE A 20 -20.06 -38.87 7.90
CA PHE A 20 -19.03 -38.74 6.88
C PHE A 20 -19.51 -39.36 5.56
N ILE A 21 -19.64 -38.56 4.50
CA ILE A 21 -19.76 -39.04 3.13
C ILE A 21 -18.38 -38.94 2.48
N ALA A 22 -17.80 -40.11 2.18
CA ALA A 22 -16.54 -40.24 1.46
C ALA A 22 -16.70 -39.76 -0.01
N PRO A 23 -15.67 -39.12 -0.59
CA PRO A 23 -15.67 -38.78 -2.01
C PRO A 23 -15.43 -40.02 -2.90
N PRO A 24 -16.08 -40.12 -4.07
CA PRO A 24 -15.78 -41.19 -5.01
C PRO A 24 -14.41 -40.98 -5.66
N SER A 25 -13.61 -42.05 -5.65
CA SER A 25 -12.38 -42.18 -6.42
C SER A 25 -12.71 -42.16 -7.91
N VAL A 26 -12.11 -41.23 -8.66
CA VAL A 26 -12.03 -41.33 -10.12
C VAL A 26 -10.57 -41.41 -10.50
N SER A 27 -10.12 -42.66 -10.58
CA SER A 27 -8.99 -43.07 -11.40
C SER A 27 -9.34 -42.82 -12.87
N ASN A 28 -8.58 -41.98 -13.56
CA ASN A 28 -8.38 -42.12 -15.00
C ASN A 28 -6.97 -41.63 -15.35
N PHE A 29 -6.09 -42.62 -15.38
CA PHE A 29 -4.84 -42.59 -16.11
C PHE A 29 -5.13 -42.31 -17.59
N CYS A 30 -4.47 -41.30 -18.16
CA CYS A 30 -4.20 -41.25 -19.58
C CYS A 30 -2.68 -41.14 -19.75
N PRO A 31 -2.03 -42.09 -20.44
CA PRO A 31 -0.61 -41.98 -20.78
C PRO A 31 -0.48 -40.92 -21.87
N ARG A 32 0.13 -39.77 -21.55
CA ARG A 32 0.47 -38.78 -22.57
C ARG A 32 1.65 -39.30 -23.37
N SER A 33 1.34 -39.76 -24.58
CA SER A 33 2.28 -40.20 -25.60
C SER A 33 3.40 -39.17 -25.79
N ARG A 34 4.63 -39.66 -25.65
CA ARG A 34 5.88 -38.98 -25.95
C ARG A 34 5.85 -38.54 -27.42
N THR A 35 5.59 -37.26 -27.67
CA THR A 35 5.72 -36.66 -29.00
C THR A 35 7.15 -36.17 -29.16
N SER A 36 7.80 -36.67 -30.20
CA SER A 36 9.16 -36.36 -30.63
C SER A 36 9.35 -34.86 -30.87
N LEU A 37 10.53 -34.38 -30.47
CA LEU A 37 11.08 -33.07 -30.80
C LEU A 37 11.10 -32.87 -32.34
N PRO A 38 10.52 -31.78 -32.88
CA PRO A 38 10.84 -31.34 -34.21
C PRO A 38 12.21 -30.63 -34.23
N ASP A 39 12.88 -30.88 -35.34
CA ASP A 39 14.25 -30.56 -35.69
C ASP A 39 14.57 -29.06 -35.62
N ALA A 40 15.81 -28.77 -35.25
CA ALA A 40 16.35 -27.43 -35.09
C ALA A 40 16.70 -26.83 -36.47
N SER A 41 15.73 -26.25 -37.15
CA SER A 41 16.00 -25.41 -38.33
C SER A 41 14.83 -24.48 -38.64
N SER A 42 14.66 -23.43 -37.85
CA SER A 42 14.01 -22.20 -38.34
C SER A 42 14.71 -20.99 -37.75
N VAL A 43 15.45 -20.35 -38.66
CA VAL A 43 16.33 -19.22 -38.47
C VAL A 43 15.51 -17.99 -38.09
N LEU A 44 15.74 -17.44 -36.90
CA LEU A 44 15.34 -16.07 -36.58
C LEU A 44 16.24 -15.12 -37.39
N PRO A 45 15.71 -14.05 -38.01
CA PRO A 45 16.55 -13.09 -38.71
C PRO A 45 17.53 -12.45 -37.73
N LEU A 46 18.82 -12.64 -38.02
CA LEU A 46 19.95 -12.03 -37.33
C LEU A 46 19.80 -10.51 -37.43
N PHE A 47 19.52 -9.82 -36.32
CA PHE A 47 19.77 -8.39 -36.24
C PHE A 47 21.29 -8.22 -36.35
N SER A 48 21.73 -7.72 -37.50
CA SER A 48 23.12 -7.34 -37.73
C SER A 48 23.46 -6.22 -36.76
N THR A 49 24.41 -6.49 -35.86
CA THR A 49 25.02 -5.45 -35.03
C THR A 49 25.73 -4.45 -35.95
N PRO A 50 25.56 -3.13 -35.77
CA PRO A 50 26.34 -2.16 -36.52
C PRO A 50 27.83 -2.35 -36.20
N ASP A 51 28.62 -2.51 -37.26
CA ASP A 51 30.07 -2.65 -37.21
C ASP A 51 30.67 -1.27 -36.93
N PHE A 52 31.21 -1.07 -35.73
CA PHE A 52 31.71 0.23 -35.24
C PHE A 52 33.14 0.56 -35.71
N ASN A 53 33.67 -0.14 -36.73
CA ASN A 53 35.07 0.01 -37.15
C ASN A 53 35.28 0.82 -38.44
N ASN A 54 34.36 1.71 -38.82
CA ASN A 54 34.59 2.61 -39.96
C ASN A 54 34.58 4.08 -39.51
N VAL A 55 35.75 4.58 -39.12
CA VAL A 55 35.97 5.93 -38.57
C VAL A 55 36.38 6.94 -39.65
N ASP A 56 36.32 6.60 -40.94
CA ASP A 56 36.97 7.41 -41.97
C ASP A 56 36.04 8.29 -42.82
N ASN A 57 34.81 8.58 -42.39
CA ASN A 57 33.99 9.62 -43.03
C ASN A 57 33.18 10.42 -41.99
N LEU A 58 33.88 11.26 -41.25
CA LEU A 58 33.27 12.38 -40.54
C LEU A 58 33.31 13.58 -41.49
N GLU A 59 32.24 13.79 -42.26
CA GLU A 59 32.06 15.07 -42.93
C GLU A 59 31.96 16.14 -41.84
N THR A 60 32.94 17.04 -41.84
CA THR A 60 33.03 18.19 -40.95
C THR A 60 31.77 19.04 -41.15
N ILE A 61 30.84 18.98 -40.21
CA ILE A 61 29.70 19.90 -40.18
C ILE A 61 30.28 21.30 -40.01
N ASP A 62 30.11 22.13 -41.03
CA ASP A 62 30.63 23.49 -41.07
C ASP A 62 29.99 24.30 -39.94
N ALA A 63 30.81 24.93 -39.10
CA ALA A 63 30.39 25.60 -37.88
C ALA A 63 29.52 26.85 -38.12
N ASN A 64 29.33 27.24 -39.39
CA ASN A 64 28.55 28.42 -39.78
C ASN A 64 27.06 28.13 -40.03
N ASP A 65 26.62 26.88 -40.09
CA ASP A 65 25.19 26.54 -40.29
C ASP A 65 24.38 26.53 -38.98
N LEU A 66 25.00 26.86 -37.83
CA LEU A 66 24.35 26.92 -36.52
C LEU A 66 23.99 28.36 -36.08
N GLU A 67 23.97 29.35 -36.98
CA GLU A 67 23.65 30.75 -36.62
C GLU A 67 22.21 31.20 -36.93
N ASP A 68 21.33 30.32 -37.42
CA ASP A 68 19.94 30.70 -37.70
C ASP A 68 18.91 30.16 -36.69
N CYS A 69 19.34 29.77 -35.49
CA CYS A 69 18.46 29.67 -34.33
C CYS A 69 18.27 31.07 -33.72
N LYS A 70 17.60 31.95 -34.48
CA LYS A 70 17.11 33.23 -33.98
C LYS A 70 16.35 32.99 -32.67
N LYS A 71 16.86 33.56 -31.59
CA LYS A 71 16.26 33.57 -30.26
C LYS A 71 14.79 33.97 -30.35
N VAL A 72 13.90 33.03 -30.09
CA VAL A 72 12.47 33.29 -29.91
C VAL A 72 12.27 33.69 -28.45
N ASP A 73 12.79 34.86 -28.07
CA ASP A 73 12.80 35.33 -26.68
C ASP A 73 11.45 35.90 -26.20
N ASP A 74 10.41 35.91 -27.05
CA ASP A 74 9.12 36.56 -26.74
C ASP A 74 7.89 35.62 -26.75
N ALA A 75 8.08 34.30 -26.76
CA ALA A 75 6.96 33.35 -26.67
C ALA A 75 6.47 33.19 -25.21
N VAL A 76 5.56 34.07 -24.79
CA VAL A 76 4.90 34.09 -23.46
C VAL A 76 4.35 32.73 -23.00
N TRP A 77 4.00 31.83 -23.92
CA TRP A 77 3.38 30.53 -23.62
C TRP A 77 4.40 29.40 -23.35
N ARG A 78 5.71 29.69 -23.38
CA ARG A 78 6.80 28.77 -23.00
C ARG A 78 7.62 29.25 -21.79
N ARG A 79 7.07 30.12 -20.95
CA ARG A 79 7.52 30.27 -19.55
C ARG A 79 7.15 29.04 -18.71
N GLY A 80 7.52 27.87 -19.19
CA GLY A 80 7.86 26.75 -18.34
C GLY A 80 9.34 26.90 -17.99
N ASP A 81 9.69 28.04 -17.40
CA ASP A 81 10.85 28.07 -16.53
C ASP A 81 10.52 27.03 -15.46
N LEU A 82 11.18 25.88 -15.56
CA LEU A 82 11.42 25.02 -14.42
C LEU A 82 12.36 25.78 -13.48
N ASP A 83 11.92 26.95 -13.02
CA ASP A 83 12.60 27.82 -12.06
C ASP A 83 12.68 27.04 -10.74
N ASN A 84 13.70 26.19 -10.62
CA ASN A 84 14.13 25.58 -9.35
C ASN A 84 13.03 24.91 -8.49
N MET A 85 11.91 24.49 -9.08
CA MET A 85 10.88 23.68 -8.39
C MET A 85 11.24 22.20 -8.53
N ASP A 86 12.32 21.82 -7.85
CA ASP A 86 12.70 20.43 -7.63
C ASP A 86 11.64 19.78 -6.73
N SER A 87 10.84 18.87 -7.27
CA SER A 87 9.78 18.09 -6.61
C SER A 87 8.47 18.85 -6.23
N PRO A 88 7.28 18.31 -6.60
CA PRO A 88 5.98 18.87 -6.18
C PRO A 88 5.73 18.83 -4.66
N LEU A 89 6.62 18.19 -3.90
CA LEU A 89 6.62 18.20 -2.43
C LEU A 89 7.22 19.50 -1.86
N ASP A 90 8.14 20.15 -2.58
CA ASP A 90 8.91 21.29 -2.09
C ASP A 90 8.35 22.64 -2.54
N ALA A 91 7.16 22.65 -3.16
CA ALA A 91 6.51 23.87 -3.58
C ALA A 91 6.24 24.80 -2.39
N GLY A 92 6.63 26.08 -2.49
CA GLY A 92 6.53 27.04 -1.38
C GLY A 92 5.10 27.22 -0.84
N TRP A 93 4.08 27.13 -1.71
CA TRP A 93 2.68 27.18 -1.29
C TRP A 93 2.32 25.99 -0.39
N ARG A 94 2.89 24.81 -0.66
CA ARG A 94 2.64 23.60 0.11
C ARG A 94 3.30 23.66 1.47
N GLN A 95 4.56 24.09 1.54
CA GLN A 95 5.27 24.26 2.82
C GLN A 95 4.55 25.27 3.72
N THR A 96 4.06 26.37 3.14
CA THR A 96 3.25 27.37 3.85
C THR A 96 1.95 26.75 4.39
N CYS A 97 1.22 25.99 3.57
CA CYS A 97 0.01 25.28 4.00
C CYS A 97 0.29 24.26 5.10
N GLU A 98 1.32 23.43 4.95
CA GLU A 98 1.70 22.42 5.95
C GLU A 98 2.11 23.09 7.26
N SER A 99 2.82 24.21 7.22
CA SER A 99 3.15 24.99 8.41
C SER A 99 1.90 25.54 9.12
N MET A 100 0.89 26.00 8.38
CA MET A 100 -0.39 26.45 8.98
C MET A 100 -1.14 25.29 9.64
N ILE A 101 -1.18 24.14 8.96
CA ILE A 101 -1.80 22.92 9.48
C ILE A 101 -1.09 22.47 10.76
N GLN A 102 0.25 22.44 10.75
CA GLN A 102 1.07 22.08 11.89
C GLN A 102 0.88 23.03 13.07
N SER A 103 0.84 24.34 12.82
CA SER A 103 0.60 25.34 13.86
C SER A 103 -0.76 25.16 14.52
N THR A 104 -1.80 24.87 13.74
CA THR A 104 -3.16 24.68 14.25
C THR A 104 -3.27 23.39 15.05
N ALA A 105 -2.65 22.30 14.58
CA ALA A 105 -2.64 21.03 15.30
C ALA A 105 -1.89 21.11 16.64
N ASN A 106 -0.76 21.83 16.68
CA ASN A 106 -0.06 22.12 17.93
C ASN A 106 -0.94 22.92 18.91
N GLY A 107 -1.77 23.84 18.40
CA GLY A 107 -2.77 24.58 19.20
C GLY A 107 -3.88 23.69 19.78
N CYS A 108 -4.25 22.63 19.07
CA CYS A 108 -5.17 21.59 19.56
C CYS A 108 -4.50 20.55 20.48
N GLY A 109 -3.17 20.56 20.60
CA GLY A 109 -2.43 19.50 21.30
C GLY A 109 -2.43 18.16 20.55
N VAL A 110 -2.67 18.17 19.24
CA VAL A 110 -2.69 16.98 18.39
C VAL A 110 -1.41 16.94 17.57
N GLU A 111 -0.70 15.80 17.61
CA GLU A 111 0.44 15.56 16.73
C GLU A 111 -0.06 15.06 15.37
N ILE A 112 0.52 15.56 14.28
CA ILE A 112 0.20 15.10 12.92
C ILE A 112 1.21 14.03 12.51
N GLY A 113 0.71 12.89 12.02
CA GLY A 113 1.54 11.82 11.45
C GLY A 113 1.98 12.12 10.01
N GLY A 114 1.15 12.82 9.24
CA GLY A 114 1.46 13.26 7.89
C GLY A 114 0.32 14.03 7.21
N VAL A 115 0.65 14.76 6.16
CA VAL A 115 -0.33 15.44 5.29
C VAL A 115 -0.17 14.93 3.87
N THR A 116 -1.25 14.39 3.31
CA THR A 116 -1.29 13.90 1.94
C THR A 116 -2.19 14.81 1.11
N TRP A 117 -1.67 15.23 -0.04
CA TRP A 117 -2.36 16.11 -0.98
C TRP A 117 -2.81 15.28 -2.18
N ASP A 118 -4.12 15.15 -2.35
CA ASP A 118 -4.78 14.53 -3.49
C ASP A 118 -5.50 15.60 -4.32
N PHE A 119 -5.91 15.28 -5.54
CA PHE A 119 -6.61 16.22 -6.42
C PHE A 119 -7.94 16.68 -5.81
N GLY A 120 -7.97 17.91 -5.26
CA GLY A 120 -9.14 18.49 -4.61
C GLY A 120 -9.43 17.98 -3.20
N LYS A 121 -8.46 17.29 -2.57
CA LYS A 121 -8.63 16.77 -1.21
C LYS A 121 -7.31 16.80 -0.42
N ILE A 122 -7.38 17.25 0.82
CA ILE A 122 -6.28 17.21 1.78
C ILE A 122 -6.63 16.17 2.84
N THR A 123 -5.80 15.13 2.95
CA THR A 123 -5.95 14.10 3.97
C THR A 123 -4.90 14.31 5.06
N ILE A 124 -5.34 14.57 6.28
CA ILE A 124 -4.47 14.71 7.45
C ILE A 124 -4.51 13.41 8.24
N GLU A 125 -3.34 12.82 8.44
CA GLU A 125 -3.19 11.60 9.21
C GLU A 125 -2.84 11.95 10.67
N VAL A 126 -3.71 11.53 11.59
CA VAL A 126 -3.58 11.79 13.03
C VAL A 126 -3.35 10.46 13.74
N PRO A 127 -2.30 10.29 14.55
CA PRO A 127 -2.00 9.02 15.21
C PRO A 127 -3.19 8.49 16.03
N SER A 128 -3.26 7.17 16.19
CA SER A 128 -4.36 6.49 16.90
C SER A 128 -4.46 6.84 18.40
N THR A 129 -3.54 7.65 18.92
CA THR A 129 -3.56 8.18 20.28
C THR A 129 -4.54 9.34 20.44
N ALA A 130 -4.93 10.02 19.36
CA ALA A 130 -5.84 11.15 19.43
C ALA A 130 -7.29 10.70 19.64
N SER A 131 -8.00 11.40 20.54
CA SER A 131 -9.43 11.16 20.76
C SER A 131 -10.25 11.58 19.53
N SER A 132 -11.42 10.97 19.36
CA SER A 132 -12.38 11.39 18.33
C SER A 132 -12.82 12.85 18.53
N ASP A 133 -12.86 13.32 19.77
CA ASP A 133 -13.23 14.71 20.07
C ASP A 133 -12.15 15.68 19.58
N ASP A 134 -10.87 15.34 19.79
CA ASP A 134 -9.72 16.15 19.36
C ASP A 134 -9.66 16.27 17.83
N GLN A 135 -9.96 15.18 17.12
CA GLN A 135 -10.07 15.20 15.65
C GLN A 135 -11.16 16.16 15.19
N SER A 136 -12.31 16.18 15.86
CA SER A 136 -13.42 17.08 15.51
C SER A 136 -13.09 18.55 15.78
N LEU A 137 -12.32 18.84 16.84
CA LEU A 137 -11.86 20.19 17.16
C LEU A 137 -10.83 20.67 16.14
N LEU A 138 -9.88 19.80 15.78
CA LEU A 138 -8.88 20.09 14.76
C LEU A 138 -9.53 20.41 13.41
N ALA A 139 -10.52 19.62 12.97
CA ALA A 139 -11.24 19.87 11.72
C ALA A 139 -11.93 21.24 11.72
N LYS A 140 -12.59 21.61 12.82
CA LYS A 140 -13.27 22.90 12.95
C LYS A 140 -12.28 24.06 12.90
N GLN A 141 -11.19 23.98 13.66
CA GLN A 141 -10.18 25.04 13.68
C GLN A 141 -9.47 25.19 12.35
N LEU A 142 -9.15 24.10 11.66
CA LEU A 142 -8.53 24.17 10.34
C LEU A 142 -9.45 24.81 9.29
N ASN A 143 -10.73 24.45 9.30
CA ASN A 143 -11.69 25.08 8.40
C ASN A 143 -11.81 26.59 8.68
N GLU A 144 -11.84 27.00 9.95
CA GLU A 144 -11.86 28.43 10.31
C GLU A 144 -10.59 29.15 9.87
N VAL A 145 -9.42 28.54 10.05
CA VAL A 145 -8.15 29.11 9.59
C VAL A 145 -8.17 29.25 8.07
N PHE A 146 -8.55 28.20 7.32
CA PHE A 146 -8.53 28.20 5.86
C PHE A 146 -9.51 29.19 5.23
N GLU A 147 -10.69 29.38 5.81
CA GLU A 147 -11.64 30.40 5.34
C GLU A 147 -11.14 31.83 5.59
N ASN A 148 -10.34 32.04 6.63
CA ASN A 148 -9.82 33.37 7.01
C ASN A 148 -8.40 33.65 6.49
N VAL A 149 -7.76 32.69 5.81
CA VAL A 149 -6.42 32.88 5.22
C VAL A 149 -6.49 33.97 4.15
N LYS A 150 -5.73 35.03 4.39
CA LYS A 150 -5.43 36.09 3.43
C LYS A 150 -3.93 36.11 3.22
N SER A 151 -3.44 35.17 2.42
CA SER A 151 -2.04 35.14 2.00
C SER A 151 -1.85 36.04 0.77
N ASP A 152 -0.70 36.69 0.67
CA ASP A 152 -0.32 37.48 -0.50
C ASP A 152 -0.08 36.58 -1.74
N ASP A 153 0.21 35.30 -1.52
CA ASP A 153 0.36 34.30 -2.57
C ASP A 153 -1.00 33.74 -3.03
N PRO A 154 -1.41 34.01 -4.29
CA PRO A 154 -2.71 33.55 -4.79
C PRO A 154 -2.80 32.02 -4.85
N ASP A 155 -1.68 31.34 -5.08
CA ASP A 155 -1.63 29.87 -5.19
C ASP A 155 -1.96 29.17 -3.87
N VAL A 156 -1.58 29.76 -2.72
CA VAL A 156 -1.91 29.24 -1.39
C VAL A 156 -3.42 29.32 -1.15
N VAL A 157 -4.00 30.48 -1.45
CA VAL A 157 -5.43 30.74 -1.25
C VAL A 157 -6.26 29.84 -2.17
N ASP A 158 -5.91 29.77 -3.45
CA ASP A 158 -6.60 28.93 -4.42
C ASP A 158 -6.51 27.44 -4.08
N CYS A 159 -5.37 26.99 -3.55
CA CYS A 159 -5.20 25.62 -3.12
C CYS A 159 -6.15 25.31 -1.95
N LEU A 160 -6.12 26.09 -0.87
CA LEU A 160 -6.93 25.80 0.31
C LEU A 160 -8.44 25.86 0.05
N VAL A 161 -8.89 26.81 -0.77
CA VAL A 161 -10.33 26.98 -1.08
C VAL A 161 -10.88 25.83 -1.95
N LYS A 162 -10.05 25.24 -2.82
CA LYS A 162 -10.50 24.19 -3.75
C LYS A 162 -10.48 22.79 -3.15
N HIS A 163 -9.74 22.57 -2.07
CA HIS A 163 -9.56 21.24 -1.49
C HIS A 163 -10.49 20.98 -0.32
N SER A 164 -11.09 19.79 -0.28
CA SER A 164 -11.84 19.31 0.89
C SER A 164 -10.90 18.72 1.94
N LEU A 165 -11.09 19.08 3.21
CA LEU A 165 -10.30 18.58 4.34
C LEU A 165 -10.90 17.28 4.90
N GLU A 166 -10.10 16.22 4.98
CA GLU A 166 -10.45 14.99 5.67
C GLU A 166 -9.39 14.62 6.71
N ILE A 167 -9.83 14.36 7.94
CA ILE A 167 -8.96 13.86 9.01
C ILE A 167 -9.15 12.34 9.11
N ARG A 168 -8.04 11.61 9.06
CA ARG A 168 -8.03 10.16 9.18
C ARG A 168 -7.07 9.72 10.27
N THR A 169 -7.44 8.66 10.95
CA THR A 169 -6.49 7.89 11.76
C THR A 169 -5.77 6.90 10.84
N PRO A 170 -4.44 6.70 10.98
CA PRO A 170 -3.73 5.63 10.29
C PRO A 170 -4.51 4.33 10.45
N GLY A 171 -4.70 3.61 9.35
CA GLY A 171 -5.21 2.26 9.45
C GLY A 171 -4.28 1.44 10.34
N SER A 172 -4.85 0.60 11.22
CA SER A 172 -4.05 -0.38 11.96
C SER A 172 -3.17 -1.14 10.99
N GLN A 173 -1.85 -1.06 11.18
CA GLN A 173 -0.93 -1.75 10.29
C GLN A 173 -1.24 -3.25 10.35
N ASN A 174 -1.34 -3.89 9.19
CA ASN A 174 -1.51 -5.35 9.11
C ASN A 174 -0.24 -6.11 9.54
N LEU A 175 0.77 -5.41 10.09
CA LEU A 175 2.05 -5.97 10.50
C LEU A 175 1.96 -6.49 11.93
N ILE A 176 2.40 -7.73 12.13
CA ILE A 176 2.53 -8.35 13.46
C ILE A 176 3.99 -8.28 13.87
N VAL A 177 4.28 -7.59 14.98
CA VAL A 177 5.64 -7.38 15.49
C VAL A 177 5.82 -7.97 16.88
N THR A 178 4.87 -7.69 17.78
CA THR A 178 4.97 -8.01 19.21
C THR A 178 4.53 -9.44 19.51
N GLN A 179 5.16 -10.11 20.47
CA GLN A 179 4.79 -11.48 20.88
C GLN A 179 3.30 -11.59 21.23
N GLN A 180 2.75 -10.63 21.98
CA GLN A 180 1.33 -10.58 22.33
C GLN A 180 0.42 -10.57 21.09
N GLN A 181 0.85 -9.90 20.00
CA GLN A 181 0.10 -9.91 18.74
C GLN A 181 0.17 -11.29 18.08
N PHE A 182 1.35 -11.94 18.06
CA PHE A 182 1.48 -13.30 17.56
C PHE A 182 0.58 -14.30 18.32
N ASP A 183 0.48 -14.15 19.64
CA ASP A 183 -0.39 -14.98 20.46
C ASP A 183 -1.87 -14.70 20.19
N ALA A 184 -2.26 -13.44 20.02
CA ALA A 184 -3.63 -13.02 19.69
C ALA A 184 -4.08 -13.51 18.29
N TYR A 185 -3.17 -13.55 17.32
CA TYR A 185 -3.46 -13.95 15.94
C TYR A 185 -3.12 -15.41 15.62
N LYS A 186 -2.93 -16.26 16.64
CA LYS A 186 -2.75 -17.70 16.44
C LYS A 186 -3.98 -18.33 15.78
N GLY A 187 -3.77 -19.08 14.70
CA GLY A 187 -4.81 -19.71 13.88
C GLY A 187 -5.31 -18.87 12.70
N PHE A 188 -4.95 -17.58 12.65
CA PHE A 188 -5.29 -16.71 11.53
C PHE A 188 -4.37 -16.96 10.32
N ASP A 189 -4.89 -16.70 9.13
CA ASP A 189 -4.08 -16.73 7.91
C ASP A 189 -3.11 -15.54 7.93
N VAL A 190 -1.84 -15.78 7.65
CA VAL A 190 -0.77 -14.77 7.62
C VAL A 190 0.07 -14.96 6.36
N THR A 191 0.69 -13.86 5.92
CA THR A 191 1.69 -13.85 4.85
C THR A 191 3.04 -13.46 5.45
N ILE A 192 4.02 -14.36 5.36
CA ILE A 192 5.39 -14.13 5.79
C ILE A 192 6.24 -13.86 4.56
N SER A 193 6.96 -12.73 4.57
CA SER A 193 8.02 -12.47 3.60
C SER A 193 9.36 -12.81 4.23
N THR A 194 10.15 -13.65 3.56
CA THR A 194 11.51 -14.00 4.03
C THR A 194 12.57 -13.28 3.23
N VAL A 195 13.64 -12.85 3.91
CA VAL A 195 14.88 -12.36 3.28
C VAL A 195 15.94 -13.44 3.42
N ASP A 196 16.41 -13.94 2.29
CA ASP A 196 17.52 -14.90 2.22
C ASP A 196 18.79 -14.14 1.78
N PRO A 197 19.94 -14.30 2.46
CA PRO A 197 21.22 -13.72 2.02
C PRO A 197 21.60 -14.10 0.57
N MET A 198 21.08 -15.22 0.05
CA MET A 198 21.31 -15.65 -1.34
C MET A 198 20.26 -15.11 -2.33
N LYS A 199 19.58 -14.00 -2.01
CA LYS A 199 18.55 -13.31 -2.82
C LYS A 199 17.31 -14.14 -3.18
N SER A 200 17.10 -15.29 -2.53
CA SER A 200 15.87 -16.09 -2.72
C SER A 200 14.74 -15.59 -1.80
N ASN A 201 14.16 -14.43 -2.13
CA ASN A 201 13.01 -13.91 -1.38
C ASN A 201 11.81 -14.82 -1.61
N ARG A 202 11.25 -15.39 -0.54
CA ARG A 202 10.07 -16.27 -0.59
C ARG A 202 8.93 -15.62 0.16
N ILE A 203 7.71 -15.85 -0.34
CA ILE A 203 6.47 -15.42 0.30
C ILE A 203 5.72 -16.69 0.70
N LEU A 204 5.53 -16.88 2.00
CA LEU A 204 4.82 -18.02 2.57
C LEU A 204 3.45 -17.56 3.05
N LYS A 205 2.40 -18.20 2.55
CA LYS A 205 1.00 -17.94 2.96
C LYS A 205 0.47 -19.16 3.69
N GLY A 206 -0.02 -18.97 4.90
CA GLY A 206 -0.50 -20.09 5.72
C GLY A 206 -1.09 -19.63 7.03
N LYS A 207 -1.50 -20.58 7.88
CA LYS A 207 -2.03 -20.28 9.22
C LYS A 207 -0.92 -20.11 10.23
N LEU A 208 -0.96 -19.05 11.03
CA LEU A 208 -0.01 -18.84 12.12
C LEU A 208 -0.24 -19.89 13.21
N VAL A 209 0.77 -20.70 13.52
CA VAL A 209 0.70 -21.69 14.61
C VAL A 209 1.23 -21.07 15.91
N GLY A 210 2.24 -20.22 15.81
CA GLY A 210 2.83 -19.52 16.93
C GLY A 210 4.24 -19.01 16.62
N ARG A 211 4.82 -18.30 17.58
CA ARG A 211 6.18 -17.77 17.51
C ARG A 211 6.92 -18.16 18.79
N ASP A 212 8.11 -18.72 18.60
CA ASP A 212 9.12 -18.91 19.63
C ASP A 212 10.17 -17.78 19.52
N SER A 213 11.13 -17.74 20.45
CA SER A 213 12.18 -16.71 20.44
C SER A 213 13.07 -16.76 19.19
N MET A 214 13.28 -17.95 18.62
CA MET A 214 14.16 -18.17 17.48
C MET A 214 13.40 -18.40 16.17
N ASP A 215 12.17 -18.90 16.24
CA ASP A 215 11.45 -19.43 15.08
C ASP A 215 9.98 -19.00 15.04
N VAL A 216 9.46 -18.78 13.84
CA VAL A 216 8.03 -18.59 13.55
C VAL A 216 7.49 -19.87 12.89
N LYS A 217 6.39 -20.41 13.43
CA LYS A 217 5.75 -21.63 12.93
C LYS A 217 4.47 -21.30 12.19
N ILE A 218 4.38 -21.73 10.93
CA ILE A 218 3.19 -21.57 10.09
C ILE A 218 2.75 -22.89 9.47
N THR A 219 1.45 -23.05 9.23
CA THR A 219 0.89 -24.19 8.51
C THR A 219 0.59 -23.79 7.07
N VAL A 220 1.33 -24.36 6.12
CA VAL A 220 1.16 -24.14 4.68
C VAL A 220 0.65 -25.44 4.06
N ASN A 221 -0.53 -25.41 3.43
CA ASN A 221 -1.14 -26.59 2.78
C ASN A 221 -1.18 -27.84 3.68
N GLY A 222 -1.50 -27.65 4.96
CA GLY A 222 -1.56 -28.74 5.95
C GLY A 222 -0.22 -29.23 6.50
N ARG A 223 0.91 -28.62 6.11
CA ARG A 223 2.25 -28.93 6.63
C ARG A 223 2.76 -27.79 7.50
N VAL A 224 3.33 -28.12 8.66
CA VAL A 224 3.96 -27.14 9.54
C VAL A 224 5.36 -26.83 9.01
N VAL A 225 5.60 -25.55 8.72
CA VAL A 225 6.87 -24.99 8.28
C VAL A 225 7.39 -24.07 9.38
N THR A 226 8.64 -24.29 9.77
CA THR A 226 9.34 -23.48 10.78
C THR A 226 10.31 -22.55 10.05
N VAL A 227 10.22 -21.25 10.32
CA VAL A 227 11.05 -20.22 9.70
C VAL A 227 11.82 -19.48 10.79
N PRO A 228 13.16 -19.47 10.77
CA PRO A 228 13.96 -18.69 11.71
C PRO A 228 13.64 -17.19 11.62
N VAL A 229 13.56 -16.53 12.77
CA VAL A 229 13.24 -15.09 12.87
C VAL A 229 14.24 -14.24 12.09
N ASP A 230 15.52 -14.63 12.04
CA ASP A 230 16.56 -13.92 11.29
C ASP A 230 16.30 -13.84 9.78
N PHE A 231 15.53 -14.80 9.24
CA PHE A 231 15.14 -14.80 7.83
C PHE A 231 13.77 -14.17 7.59
N VAL A 232 13.06 -13.74 8.63
CA VAL A 232 11.74 -13.10 8.48
C VAL A 232 11.91 -11.60 8.26
N LYS A 233 11.43 -11.11 7.11
CA LYS A 233 11.34 -9.67 6.82
C LYS A 233 10.21 -9.03 7.60
N GLU A 234 9.02 -9.60 7.44
CA GLU A 234 7.78 -9.07 7.97
C GLU A 234 6.69 -10.17 7.95
N VAL A 235 5.76 -10.08 8.90
CA VAL A 235 4.59 -10.94 8.99
C VAL A 235 3.34 -10.06 8.87
N LYS A 236 2.55 -10.31 7.83
CA LYS A 236 1.35 -9.53 7.52
C LYS A 236 0.09 -10.35 7.68
N LEU A 237 -0.92 -9.77 8.32
CA LEU A 237 -2.30 -10.24 8.28
C LEU A 237 -2.87 -10.08 6.85
N PRO A 238 -3.88 -10.88 6.47
CA PRO A 238 -4.57 -10.67 5.21
C PRO A 238 -5.37 -9.38 5.33
N SER A 239 -5.47 -8.61 4.24
CA SER A 239 -6.47 -7.55 4.17
C SER A 239 -7.84 -8.17 4.44
N ALA A 240 -8.66 -7.50 5.26
CA ALA A 240 -10.00 -7.97 5.58
C ALA A 240 -10.73 -8.41 4.30
N LYS A 241 -11.35 -9.60 4.34
CA LYS A 241 -12.13 -10.09 3.21
C LYS A 241 -13.38 -9.22 3.10
N THR A 242 -13.39 -8.29 2.18
CA THR A 242 -14.61 -7.61 1.74
C THR A 242 -15.53 -8.66 1.12
N GLU A 243 -16.75 -8.78 1.61
CA GLU A 243 -17.72 -9.71 1.03
C GLU A 243 -18.13 -9.25 -0.37
N LYS A 244 -18.46 -10.21 -1.25
CA LYS A 244 -18.97 -9.91 -2.58
C LYS A 244 -20.38 -9.31 -2.44
N GLY A 245 -20.47 -7.98 -2.39
CA GLY A 245 -21.71 -7.23 -2.21
C GLY A 245 -21.62 -5.99 -1.30
N ASP A 246 -20.43 -5.65 -0.82
CA ASP A 246 -20.22 -4.43 -0.03
C ASP A 246 -20.51 -3.17 -0.88
N PRO A 247 -21.41 -2.27 -0.47
CA PRO A 247 -21.79 -1.07 -1.24
C PRO A 247 -20.68 -0.03 -1.42
N PHE A 248 -19.51 -0.21 -0.81
CA PHE A 248 -18.38 0.72 -0.90
C PHE A 248 -17.31 0.34 -1.94
N ASN A 249 -17.62 -0.54 -2.91
CA ASN A 249 -16.72 -0.90 -4.02
C ASN A 249 -17.40 -0.86 -5.39
#